data_AF-A0A563DPY7-F1
#
_entry.id   AF-A0A563DPY7-F1
#
_cell.length_a   1.000
_cell.length_b   1.000
_cell.length_c   1.000
_cell.angle_alpha   90.00
_cell.angle_beta   90.00
_cell.angle_gamma   90.00
#
_symmetry.space_group_name_H-M   'P 1'
#
loop_
_entity.id
_entity.type
_entity.pdbx_description
1 polymer ?
#
loop_
_entity_poly.entity_id
_entity_poly.type
_entity_poly.pdbx_seq_one_letter_code
_entity_poly.pdbx_strand_id
1 'polypeptide(L)'
;MKQDLGGGQPQSWKRSGPERAATLALWLHATTWCWYLTSHPDGRTWTPRPWYPHKKTPSFLDALAALRRTLWAQRITHMSSPTGEDQQITSVILDTLAYAA
;
A
#
# COMPACT_ATOMS: atom_id res chain seq x y z
N MET A 1 7.35 -8.69 -7.05
CA MET A 1 8.14 -7.54 -7.58
C MET A 1 7.76 -7.18 -9.02
N LYS A 2 7.89 -8.08 -10.01
CA LYS A 2 7.66 -7.73 -11.43
C LYS A 2 6.17 -7.56 -11.82
N GLN A 3 5.23 -8.20 -11.11
CA GLN A 3 3.79 -8.07 -11.40
C GLN A 3 3.06 -7.06 -10.50
N ASP A 4 3.48 -6.92 -9.24
CA ASP A 4 2.76 -6.08 -8.26
C ASP A 4 2.88 -4.56 -8.51
N LEU A 5 3.86 -4.15 -9.33
CA LEU A 5 4.08 -2.75 -9.75
C LEU A 5 3.69 -2.49 -11.22
N GLY A 6 3.04 -3.44 -11.91
CA GLY A 6 2.72 -3.27 -13.34
C GLY A 6 3.90 -3.45 -14.29
N GLY A 7 5.00 -4.07 -13.85
CA GLY A 7 6.19 -4.35 -14.67
C GLY A 7 6.05 -5.49 -15.69
N GLY A 8 4.83 -5.98 -15.93
CA GLY A 8 4.54 -7.04 -16.89
C GLY A 8 4.70 -6.62 -18.35
N GLN A 9 4.52 -5.33 -18.66
CA GLN A 9 4.75 -4.77 -19.99
C GLN A 9 5.25 -3.32 -19.87
N PRO A 10 6.57 -3.07 -19.86
CA PRO A 10 7.05 -1.70 -19.97
C PRO A 10 6.73 -1.17 -21.37
N GLN A 11 5.71 -0.31 -21.48
CA GLN A 11 5.39 0.45 -22.69
C GLN A 11 6.37 1.61 -22.94
N SER A 12 7.65 1.39 -22.61
CA SER A 12 8.74 2.33 -22.86
C SER A 12 9.88 1.56 -23.55
N TRP A 13 9.69 1.29 -24.83
CA TRP A 13 10.68 0.64 -25.70
C TRP A 13 11.72 1.64 -26.24
N LYS A 14 12.21 2.58 -25.42
CA LYS A 14 13.22 3.54 -25.86
C LYS A 14 14.29 3.83 -24.79
N ARG A 15 15.50 3.31 -25.03
CA ARG A 15 16.76 3.57 -24.29
C ARG A 15 16.72 3.17 -22.80
N SER A 16 17.51 3.81 -21.92
CA SER A 16 17.67 3.57 -20.47
C SER A 16 16.41 3.81 -19.60
N GLY A 17 15.22 3.90 -20.22
CA GLY A 17 13.94 3.99 -19.53
C GLY A 17 13.64 2.81 -18.58
N PRO A 18 13.93 1.55 -18.97
CA PRO A 18 13.74 0.38 -18.10
C PRO A 18 14.61 0.41 -16.84
N GLU A 19 15.86 0.87 -16.95
CA GLU A 19 16.78 0.97 -15.81
C GLU A 19 16.34 2.05 -14.83
N ARG A 20 15.93 3.23 -15.33
CA ARG A 20 15.42 4.30 -14.46
C ARG A 20 14.10 3.92 -13.78
N ALA A 21 13.21 3.22 -14.50
CA ALA A 21 11.98 2.69 -13.92
C ALA A 21 12.26 1.60 -12.86
N ALA A 22 13.25 0.73 -13.10
CA ALA A 22 13.69 -0.26 -12.13
C ALA A 22 14.31 0.38 -10.88
N THR A 23 15.14 1.42 -11.03
CA THR A 23 15.72 2.16 -9.90
C THR A 23 14.64 2.85 -9.08
N LEU A 24 13.66 3.50 -9.73
CA LEU A 24 12.53 4.11 -9.02
C LEU A 24 11.67 3.06 -8.31
N ALA A 25 11.40 1.92 -8.95
CA ALA A 25 10.67 0.81 -8.35
C ALA A 25 11.40 0.25 -7.12
N LEU A 26 12.73 0.10 -7.19
CA LEU A 26 13.55 -0.33 -6.07
C LEU A 26 13.52 0.68 -4.92
N TRP A 27 13.61 1.98 -5.24
CA TRP A 27 13.58 3.05 -4.26
C TRP A 27 12.22 3.12 -3.55
N LEU A 28 11.12 3.04 -4.30
CA LEU A 28 9.77 2.95 -3.74
C LEU A 28 9.60 1.72 -2.85
N HIS A 29 10.13 0.57 -3.28
CA HIS A 29 10.09 -0.64 -2.48
C HIS A 29 10.84 -0.48 -1.15
N ALA A 30 12.07 0.03 -1.19
CA ALA A 30 12.88 0.27 0.01
C ALA A 30 12.22 1.27 0.95
N THR A 31 11.76 2.41 0.43
CA THR A 31 11.10 3.46 1.22
C THR A 31 9.80 2.97 1.86
N THR A 32 9.01 2.17 1.13
CA THR A 32 7.78 1.56 1.68
C THR A 32 8.10 0.66 2.87
N TRP A 33 9.14 -0.18 2.76
CA TRP A 33 9.57 -1.04 3.87
C TRP A 33 10.15 -0.26 5.05
N CYS A 34 11.02 0.72 4.79
CA CYS A 34 11.58 1.57 5.84
C CYS A 34 10.46 2.25 6.63
N TRP A 35 9.52 2.89 5.94
CA TRP A 35 8.36 3.50 6.57
C TRP A 35 7.54 2.47 7.35
N TYR A 36 7.22 1.33 6.73
CA TYR A 36 6.39 0.30 7.34
C TYR A 36 6.96 -0.24 8.64
N LEU A 37 8.26 -0.59 8.65
CA LEU A 37 8.95 -1.08 9.84
C LEU A 37 9.01 -0.04 10.95
N THR A 38 9.11 1.26 10.61
CA THR A 38 9.11 2.34 11.60
C THR A 38 7.73 2.67 12.16
N SER A 39 6.68 2.60 11.33
CA SER A 39 5.32 2.98 11.73
C SER A 39 4.51 1.83 12.32
N HIS A 40 4.84 0.58 12.00
CA HIS A 40 4.09 -0.61 12.42
C HIS A 40 5.02 -1.70 12.94
N PRO A 41 5.69 -1.49 14.10
CA PRO A 41 6.63 -2.46 14.67
C PRO A 41 5.98 -3.81 15.00
N ASP A 42 4.67 -3.82 15.31
CA ASP A 42 3.91 -5.04 15.61
C ASP A 42 3.50 -5.82 14.35
N GLY A 43 3.66 -5.24 13.15
CA GLY A 43 3.43 -5.89 11.86
C GLY A 43 1.97 -6.22 11.52
N ARG A 44 0.99 -5.98 12.39
CA ARG A 44 -0.41 -6.41 12.19
C ARG A 44 -1.28 -5.40 11.43
N THR A 45 -0.87 -5.03 10.22
CA THR A 45 -1.61 -4.05 9.41
C THR A 45 -2.52 -4.66 8.35
N TRP A 46 -2.49 -5.99 8.19
CA TRP A 46 -3.27 -6.66 7.15
C TRP A 46 -4.70 -6.93 7.62
N THR A 47 -5.65 -6.87 6.69
CA THR A 47 -7.04 -7.24 6.96
C THR A 47 -7.10 -8.77 7.11
N PRO A 48 -7.69 -9.29 8.20
CA PRO A 48 -7.81 -10.74 8.38
C PRO A 48 -8.65 -11.35 7.26
N ARG A 49 -8.04 -12.27 6.49
CA ARG A 49 -8.71 -12.95 5.38
C ARG A 49 -9.23 -14.30 5.89
N PRO A 50 -10.54 -14.58 5.81
CA PRO A 50 -11.13 -15.82 6.34
C PRO A 50 -10.49 -17.09 5.77
N TRP A 51 -10.08 -17.05 4.49
CA TRP A 51 -9.45 -18.18 3.79
C TRP A 51 -7.94 -18.28 3.99
N TYR A 52 -7.32 -17.35 4.73
CA TYR A 52 -5.88 -17.35 4.98
C TYR A 52 -5.56 -16.92 6.43
N PRO A 53 -6.00 -17.72 7.43
CA PRO A 53 -5.91 -17.36 8.85
C PRO A 53 -4.49 -17.45 9.43
N HIS A 54 -3.60 -18.21 8.78
CA HIS A 54 -2.25 -18.47 9.28
C HIS A 54 -1.20 -17.46 8.81
N LYS A 55 -1.61 -16.31 8.27
CA LYS A 55 -0.67 -15.27 7.86
C LYS A 55 0.02 -14.68 9.10
N LYS A 56 1.32 -14.93 9.22
CA LYS A 56 2.15 -14.44 10.34
C LYS A 56 3.14 -13.36 9.93
N THR A 57 3.50 -13.30 8.65
CA THR A 57 4.51 -12.38 8.13
C THR A 57 3.87 -11.33 7.23
N PRO A 58 4.22 -10.05 7.40
CA PRO A 58 3.78 -9.01 6.47
C PRO A 58 4.42 -9.25 5.11
N SER A 59 3.63 -9.14 4.05
CA SER A 59 4.10 -9.11 2.67
C SER A 59 4.24 -7.66 2.20
N PHE A 60 5.00 -7.45 1.11
CA PHE A 60 5.13 -6.11 0.52
C PHE A 60 3.77 -5.48 0.16
N LEU A 61 2.81 -6.30 -0.30
CA LEU A 61 1.46 -5.83 -0.58
C LEU A 61 0.73 -5.33 0.67
N ASP A 62 0.98 -5.92 1.84
CA ASP A 62 0.39 -5.43 3.09
C ASP A 62 1.02 -4.11 3.53
N ALA A 63 2.34 -3.96 3.34
CA ALA A 63 3.04 -2.72 3.61
C ALA A 63 2.58 -1.59 2.68
N LEU A 64 2.41 -1.90 1.39
CA LEU A 64 1.90 -0.94 0.40
C LEU A 64 0.43 -0.59 0.66
N ALA A 65 -0.41 -1.56 1.01
CA ALA A 65 -1.80 -1.33 1.37
C ALA A 65 -1.90 -0.43 2.62
N ALA A 66 -1.08 -0.68 3.65
CA ALA A 66 -1.00 0.17 4.83
C ALA A 66 -0.58 1.61 4.47
N LEU A 67 0.44 1.77 3.61
CA LEU A 67 0.87 3.09 3.15
C LEU A 67 -0.25 3.81 2.40
N ARG A 68 -0.92 3.15 1.45
CA ARG A 68 -2.06 3.71 0.72
C ARG A 68 -3.18 4.12 1.67
N ARG A 69 -3.51 3.27 2.64
CA ARG A 69 -4.53 3.55 3.67
C ARG A 69 -4.19 4.83 4.43
N THR A 70 -2.94 5.00 4.86
CA THR A 70 -2.53 6.22 5.57
C THR A 70 -2.58 7.48 4.70
N LEU A 71 -2.12 7.40 3.43
CA LEU A 71 -2.16 8.53 2.51
C LEU A 71 -3.59 8.94 2.17
N TRP A 72 -4.46 7.96 1.90
CA TRP A 72 -5.88 8.23 1.65
C TRP A 72 -6.60 8.74 2.89
N ALA A 73 -6.31 8.20 4.07
CA ALA A 73 -6.86 8.69 5.32
C ALA A 73 -6.50 10.16 5.50
N GLN A 74 -5.21 10.49 5.43
CA GLN A 74 -4.74 11.88 5.51
C GLN A 74 -5.37 12.78 4.46
N ARG A 75 -5.50 12.32 3.20
CA ARG A 75 -6.05 13.13 2.11
C ARG A 75 -7.55 13.37 2.24
N ILE A 76 -8.31 12.35 2.62
CA ILE A 76 -9.77 12.37 2.68
C ILE A 76 -10.25 13.03 3.98
N THR A 77 -9.61 12.73 5.11
CA THR A 77 -10.01 13.27 6.42
C THR A 77 -9.32 14.58 6.78
N HIS A 78 -8.47 15.14 5.91
CA HIS A 78 -7.75 16.41 6.17
C HIS A 78 -8.67 17.56 6.59
N MET A 79 -9.87 17.62 6.00
CA MET A 79 -10.83 18.71 6.19
C MET A 79 -12.12 18.26 6.87
N SER A 80 -12.22 16.98 7.23
CA SER A 80 -13.43 16.39 7.79
C SER A 80 -13.19 16.14 9.28
N SER A 81 -14.10 16.61 10.12
CA SER A 81 -14.17 16.20 11.53
C SER A 81 -15.17 15.04 11.59
N PRO A 82 -14.72 13.78 11.63
CA PRO A 82 -15.61 12.65 11.43
C PRO A 82 -16.48 12.41 12.67
N THR A 83 -17.80 12.33 12.47
CA THR A 83 -18.75 11.82 13.48
C THR A 83 -18.60 10.30 13.58
N GLY A 84 -19.09 9.66 14.66
CA GLY A 84 -18.93 8.22 14.88
C GLY A 84 -19.40 7.33 13.71
N GLU A 85 -20.48 7.70 13.02
CA GLU A 85 -20.99 6.99 11.84
C GLU A 85 -20.10 7.18 10.59
N ASP A 86 -19.52 8.37 10.42
CA ASP A 86 -18.61 8.70 9.32
C ASP A 86 -17.31 7.88 9.40
N GLN A 87 -16.86 7.55 10.62
CA GLN A 87 -15.64 6.75 10.83
C GLN A 87 -15.79 5.33 10.28
N GLN A 88 -16.97 4.70 10.45
CA GLN A 88 -17.21 3.36 9.95
C GLN A 88 -17.20 3.35 8.42
N ILE A 89 -17.92 4.28 7.78
CA ILE A 89 -17.98 4.38 6.32
C ILE A 89 -16.60 4.69 5.74
N THR A 90 -15.89 5.65 6.34
CA THR A 90 -14.53 6.01 5.90
C THR A 90 -13.58 4.83 6.03
N SER A 91 -13.69 4.02 7.10
CA SER A 91 -12.82 2.85 7.29
C SER A 91 -12.96 1.81 6.17
N VAL A 92 -14.19 1.57 5.70
CA VAL A 92 -14.50 0.65 4.61
C VAL A 92 -13.97 1.19 3.29
N ILE A 93 -14.19 2.48 2.99
CA ILE A 93 -13.66 3.12 1.78
C ILE A 93 -12.13 3.08 1.76
N LEU A 94 -11.49 3.31 2.90
CA LEU A 94 -10.03 3.26 3.00
C LEU A 94 -9.49 1.83 2.81
N ASP A 95 -10.20 0.80 3.27
CA ASP A 95 -9.81 -0.58 3.03
C ASP A 95 -9.98 -0.98 1.56
N THR A 96 -11.07 -0.56 0.91
CA THR A 96 -11.26 -0.84 -0.52
C THR A 96 -10.20 -0.13 -1.36
N LEU A 97 -9.88 1.14 -1.07
CA LEU A 97 -8.83 1.89 -1.76
C LEU A 97 -7.42 1.36 -1.49
N ALA A 98 -7.17 0.78 -0.32
CA ALA A 98 -5.87 0.17 0.00
C ALA A 98 -5.57 -1.06 -0.86
N TYR A 99 -6.60 -1.87 -1.16
CA TYR A 99 -6.45 -3.12 -1.92
C TYR A 99 -6.86 -3.04 -3.40
N ALA A 100 -7.51 -1.97 -3.85
CA ALA A 100 -7.78 -1.75 -5.27
C ALA A 100 -6.47 -1.45 -6.02
N ALA A 101 -6.15 -2.26 -7.03
CA ALA A 101 -5.04 -2.09 -7.97
C ALA A 101 -5.43 -2.65 -9.33
#